data_AF-A0A6G9XLB1-F1
#
_entry.id   AF-A0A6G9XLB1-F1
#
_cell.length_a   1.000
_cell.length_b   1.000
_cell.length_c   1.000
_cell.angle_alpha   90.00
_cell.angle_beta   90.00
_cell.angle_gamma   90.00
#
_symmetry.space_group_name_H-M   'P 1'
#
loop_
_entity.id
_entity.type
_entity.pdbx_description
1 polymer ?
#
loop_
_entity_poly.entity_id
_entity_poly.type
_entity_poly.pdbx_seq_one_letter_code
_entity_poly.pdbx_strand_id
1 'polypeptide(L)'
;MQELVTDFGRTFIDTNILVYAHDADAGRNHQIAQTVLESLWSRKTGALSTQVLQEFYNIATRKLSPRMSQSKARGIVALYSEWCAIDMDPLVVVNASFLQETHTVSWWDALIVEAAVRSGAKYLLSEDLQHGRKFAGLEVRNPFIDLPK
;
A
#
# COMPACT_ATOMS: atom_id res chain seq x y z
N MET A 1 16.22 -21.32 -8.68
CA MET A 1 15.15 -20.31 -8.56
C MET A 1 14.57 -20.38 -7.14
N GLN A 2 15.39 -20.17 -6.12
CA GLN A 2 15.01 -20.47 -4.74
C GLN A 2 15.95 -19.73 -3.77
N GLU A 3 16.00 -18.40 -3.80
CA GLU A 3 16.94 -17.68 -2.90
C GLU A 3 16.58 -16.23 -2.53
N LEU A 4 15.35 -15.76 -2.73
CA LEU A 4 15.02 -14.33 -2.51
C LEU A 4 13.88 -14.01 -1.53
N VAL A 5 13.44 -14.97 -0.70
CA VAL A 5 12.39 -14.68 0.30
C VAL A 5 12.65 -15.40 1.62
N THR A 6 13.72 -15.01 2.33
CA THR A 6 13.94 -15.42 3.74
C THR A 6 13.86 -14.25 4.72
N ASP A 7 13.63 -13.03 4.25
CA ASP A 7 13.28 -11.92 5.13
C ASP A 7 11.83 -11.50 4.92
N PHE A 8 10.98 -11.91 5.87
CA PHE A 8 9.54 -11.67 5.89
C PHE A 8 9.21 -10.41 6.71
N GLY A 9 9.98 -9.34 6.52
CA GLY A 9 9.72 -8.06 7.16
C GLY A 9 8.29 -7.57 6.89
N ARG A 10 7.75 -6.80 7.83
CA ARG A 10 6.46 -6.14 7.70
C ARG A 10 6.38 -5.37 6.38
N THR A 11 5.25 -5.47 5.69
CA THR A 11 5.04 -4.88 4.37
C THR A 11 3.91 -3.88 4.44
N PHE A 12 4.24 -2.61 4.18
CA PHE A 12 3.27 -1.54 4.06
C PHE A 12 2.61 -1.58 2.68
N ILE A 13 1.30 -1.35 2.66
CA ILE A 13 0.46 -1.47 1.47
C ILE A 13 -0.08 -0.09 1.11
N ASP A 14 0.22 0.37 -0.10
CA ASP A 14 -0.33 1.60 -0.67
C ASP A 14 -1.75 1.39 -1.21
N THR A 15 -2.47 2.48 -1.45
CA THR A 15 -3.86 2.49 -1.91
C THR A 15 -4.03 1.79 -3.26
N ASN A 16 -3.11 1.99 -4.22
CA ASN A 16 -3.21 1.37 -5.55
C ASN A 16 -3.30 -0.16 -5.48
N ILE A 17 -2.59 -0.80 -4.54
CA ILE A 17 -2.64 -2.26 -4.34
C ILE A 17 -4.03 -2.71 -3.87
N LEU A 18 -4.62 -1.99 -2.90
CA LEU A 18 -5.98 -2.30 -2.43
C LEU A 18 -7.02 -2.07 -3.54
N VAL A 19 -6.85 -1.01 -4.33
CA VAL A 19 -7.74 -0.69 -5.45
C VAL A 19 -7.69 -1.81 -6.48
N TYR A 20 -6.49 -2.23 -6.92
CA TYR A 20 -6.36 -3.33 -7.87
C TYR A 20 -6.98 -4.63 -7.36
N ALA A 21 -6.82 -4.97 -6.08
CA ALA A 21 -7.41 -6.16 -5.49
C ALA A 21 -8.95 -6.18 -5.52
N HIS A 22 -9.60 -5.03 -5.71
CA HIS A 22 -11.06 -4.87 -5.74
C HIS A 22 -11.61 -4.37 -7.07
N ASP A 23 -10.74 -4.05 -8.04
CA ASP A 23 -11.08 -3.70 -9.41
C ASP A 23 -11.09 -4.96 -10.29
N ALA A 24 -12.28 -5.47 -10.61
CA ALA A 24 -12.43 -6.66 -11.43
C ALA A 24 -11.98 -6.45 -12.89
N ASP A 25 -11.96 -5.20 -13.36
CA ASP A 25 -11.57 -4.86 -14.73
C ASP A 25 -10.05 -4.65 -14.86
N ALA A 26 -9.31 -4.68 -13.75
CA ALA A 26 -7.85 -4.52 -13.74
C ALA A 26 -7.06 -5.77 -14.20
N GLY A 27 -7.75 -6.83 -14.62
CA GLY A 27 -7.17 -8.00 -15.27
C GLY A 27 -6.03 -8.65 -14.47
N ARG A 28 -4.81 -8.62 -15.01
CA ARG A 28 -3.64 -9.25 -14.35
C ARG A 28 -3.28 -8.57 -13.02
N ASN A 29 -3.39 -7.24 -12.94
CA ASN A 29 -3.05 -6.51 -11.72
C ASN A 29 -4.00 -6.88 -10.58
N HIS A 30 -5.27 -7.17 -10.89
CA HIS A 30 -6.23 -7.71 -9.93
C HIS A 30 -5.76 -9.03 -9.31
N GLN A 31 -5.35 -9.98 -10.14
CA GLN A 31 -4.89 -11.30 -9.69
C GLN A 31 -3.61 -11.21 -8.85
N ILE A 32 -2.65 -10.38 -9.28
CA ILE A 32 -1.40 -10.15 -8.55
C ILE A 32 -1.71 -9.51 -7.19
N ALA A 33 -2.52 -8.46 -7.16
CA ALA A 33 -2.88 -7.78 -5.93
C ALA A 33 -3.59 -8.72 -4.95
N GLN A 34 -4.56 -9.52 -5.40
CA GLN A 34 -5.22 -10.52 -4.55
C GLN A 34 -4.22 -11.53 -3.97
N THR A 35 -3.37 -12.12 -4.81
CA THR A 35 -2.34 -13.09 -4.38
C THR A 35 -1.40 -12.50 -3.33
N VAL A 36 -0.96 -11.25 -3.55
CA VAL A 36 -0.08 -10.54 -2.62
C VAL A 36 -0.78 -10.28 -1.29
N LEU A 37 -2.00 -9.75 -1.30
CA LEU A 37 -2.75 -9.47 -0.08
C LEU A 37 -3.08 -10.75 0.70
N GLU A 38 -3.47 -11.83 0.03
CA GLU A 38 -3.70 -13.14 0.65
C GLU A 38 -2.44 -13.69 1.34
N SER A 39 -1.29 -13.58 0.68
CA SER A 39 0.00 -13.96 1.26
C SER A 39 0.33 -13.12 2.51
N LEU A 40 0.14 -11.80 2.46
CA LEU A 40 0.34 -10.93 3.63
C LEU A 40 -0.61 -11.24 4.77
N TRP A 41 -1.86 -11.63 4.46
CA TRP A 41 -2.87 -11.98 5.45
C TRP A 41 -2.53 -13.28 6.18
N SER A 42 -2.22 -14.33 5.42
CA SER A 42 -1.82 -15.63 5.98
C SER A 42 -0.58 -15.52 6.86
N ARG A 43 0.35 -14.61 6.53
CA ARG A 43 1.60 -14.39 7.26
C ARG A 43 1.50 -13.37 8.39
N LYS A 44 0.40 -12.60 8.47
CA LYS A 44 0.21 -11.49 9.43
C LYS A 44 1.31 -10.43 9.34
N THR A 45 1.77 -10.13 8.12
CA THR A 45 2.85 -9.17 7.86
C THR A 45 2.39 -7.89 7.17
N GLY A 46 1.11 -7.79 6.81
CA GLY A 46 0.52 -6.58 6.22
C GLY A 46 0.46 -5.42 7.21
N ALA A 47 0.69 -4.20 6.71
CA ALA A 47 0.49 -2.96 7.42
C ALA A 47 -0.01 -1.88 6.44
N LEU A 48 -0.77 -0.92 6.95
CA LEU A 48 -1.19 0.27 6.21
C LEU A 48 -1.51 1.41 7.19
N SER A 49 -1.86 2.58 6.66
CA SER A 49 -2.29 3.73 7.46
C SER A 49 -3.76 4.06 7.29
N THR A 50 -4.27 4.89 8.19
CA THR A 50 -5.62 5.44 8.11
C THR A 50 -5.83 6.28 6.84
N GLN A 51 -4.79 6.86 6.23
CA GLN A 51 -4.88 7.54 4.92
C GLN A 51 -5.22 6.56 3.80
N VAL A 52 -4.54 5.40 3.75
CA VAL A 52 -4.77 4.38 2.73
C VAL A 52 -6.23 3.92 2.73
N LEU A 53 -6.82 3.72 3.91
CA LEU A 53 -8.25 3.34 4.04
C LEU A 53 -9.20 4.45 3.54
N GLN A 54 -8.90 5.72 3.85
CA GLN A 54 -9.69 6.86 3.40
C GLN A 54 -9.66 7.00 1.87
N GLU A 55 -8.48 6.89 1.28
CA GLU A 55 -8.31 6.96 -0.16
C GLU A 55 -8.99 5.79 -0.86
N PHE A 56 -8.81 4.57 -0.36
CA PHE A 56 -9.48 3.38 -0.86
C PHE A 56 -11.00 3.57 -0.87
N TYR A 57 -11.61 4.01 0.24
CA TYR A 57 -13.06 4.22 0.30
C TYR A 57 -13.54 5.22 -0.75
N ASN A 58 -12.82 6.34 -0.90
CA ASN A 58 -13.15 7.37 -1.88
C ASN A 58 -13.04 6.87 -3.33
N ILE A 59 -11.97 6.13 -3.66
CA ILE A 59 -11.77 5.55 -4.99
C ILE A 59 -12.82 4.46 -5.27
N ALA A 60 -13.02 3.53 -4.34
CA ALA A 60 -13.94 2.41 -4.50
C ALA A 60 -15.39 2.85 -4.77
N THR A 61 -15.84 3.91 -4.09
CA THR A 61 -17.23 4.39 -4.19
C THR A 61 -17.46 5.39 -5.34
N ARG A 62 -16.40 5.99 -5.89
CA ARG A 62 -16.54 7.07 -6.90
C ARG A 62 -15.91 6.74 -8.26
N LYS A 63 -14.78 6.04 -8.28
CA LYS A 63 -13.93 5.87 -9.46
C LYS A 63 -13.90 4.45 -10.01
N LEU A 64 -14.07 3.41 -9.18
CA LEU A 64 -14.15 2.03 -9.68
C LEU A 64 -15.32 1.85 -10.66
N SER A 65 -15.12 0.94 -11.62
CA SER A 65 -16.12 0.53 -12.59
C SER A 65 -16.31 -0.99 -12.51
N PRO A 66 -17.51 -1.50 -12.20
CA PRO A 66 -18.64 -0.74 -11.63
C PRO A 66 -18.30 -0.17 -10.25
N ARG A 67 -18.94 0.95 -9.90
CA ARG A 67 -18.75 1.58 -8.58
C ARG A 67 -19.14 0.62 -7.46
N MET A 68 -18.32 0.58 -6.43
CA MET A 68 -18.63 -0.19 -5.23
C MET A 68 -19.72 0.50 -4.42
N SER A 69 -20.69 -0.28 -3.91
CA SER A 69 -21.67 0.25 -2.97
C SER A 69 -20.95 0.69 -1.68
N GLN A 70 -21.43 1.78 -1.06
CA GLN A 70 -20.86 2.26 0.20
C GLN A 70 -20.87 1.20 1.30
N SER A 71 -21.89 0.32 1.33
CA SER A 71 -21.96 -0.77 2.30
C SER A 71 -20.82 -1.78 2.11
N LYS A 72 -20.57 -2.21 0.86
CA LYS A 72 -19.47 -3.11 0.54
C LYS A 72 -18.11 -2.45 0.85
N ALA A 73 -17.94 -1.18 0.47
CA ALA A 73 -16.73 -0.43 0.75
C ALA A 73 -16.45 -0.29 2.26
N ARG A 74 -17.48 -0.01 3.08
CA ARG A 74 -17.35 0.00 4.55
C ARG A 74 -16.91 -1.35 5.11
N GLY A 75 -17.47 -2.46 4.60
CA GLY A 75 -17.07 -3.80 5.01
C GLY A 75 -15.59 -4.09 4.72
N ILE A 76 -15.10 -3.66 3.56
CA ILE A 76 -13.68 -3.82 3.20
C ILE A 76 -12.77 -2.91 4.02
N VAL A 77 -13.18 -1.67 4.30
CA VAL A 77 -12.44 -0.78 5.20
C VAL A 77 -12.34 -1.38 6.61
N ALA A 78 -13.44 -1.91 7.14
CA ALA A 78 -13.45 -2.57 8.45
C ALA A 78 -12.62 -3.87 8.47
N LEU A 79 -12.53 -4.58 7.35
CA LEU A 79 -11.62 -5.71 7.21
C LEU A 79 -10.16 -5.23 7.29
N TYR A 80 -9.78 -4.27 6.45
CA TYR A 80 -8.40 -3.80 6.37
C TYR A 80 -7.95 -2.93 7.56
N SER A 81 -8.86 -2.47 8.43
CA SER A 81 -8.46 -1.78 9.66
C SER A 81 -7.67 -2.67 10.61
N GLU A 82 -7.76 -3.99 10.50
CA GLU A 82 -6.91 -4.95 11.23
C GLU A 82 -5.42 -4.82 10.87
N TRP A 83 -5.10 -4.24 9.71
CA TRP A 83 -3.73 -3.92 9.29
C TRP A 83 -3.34 -2.46 9.54
N CYS A 84 -4.24 -1.64 10.07
CA CYS A 84 -3.94 -0.25 10.33
C CYS A 84 -2.93 -0.14 11.47
N ALA A 85 -1.67 0.10 11.11
CA ALA A 85 -0.57 0.17 12.05
C ALA A 85 -0.25 1.61 12.47
N ILE A 86 -0.62 2.59 11.64
CA ILE A 86 -0.25 4.00 11.81
C ILE A 86 -1.44 4.90 11.53
N ASP A 87 -1.77 5.73 12.52
CA ASP A 87 -2.65 6.88 12.33
C ASP A 87 -1.89 8.07 11.73
N MET A 88 -2.60 8.85 10.93
CA MET A 88 -2.06 10.08 10.34
C MET A 88 -2.13 11.22 11.34
N ASP A 89 -1.17 11.24 12.26
CA ASP A 89 -1.00 12.32 13.23
C ASP A 89 -0.21 13.51 12.63
N PRO A 90 -0.19 14.68 13.30
CA PRO A 90 0.57 15.83 12.82
C PRO A 90 2.08 15.59 12.67
N LEU A 91 2.66 14.62 13.39
CA LEU A 91 4.07 14.29 13.25
C LEU A 91 4.37 13.60 11.92
N VAL A 92 3.44 12.77 11.41
CA VAL A 92 3.55 12.23 10.03
C VAL A 92 3.64 13.37 9.03
N VAL A 93 2.79 14.40 9.18
CA VAL A 93 2.75 15.55 8.25
C VAL A 93 4.08 16.32 8.28
N VAL A 94 4.62 16.59 9.47
CA VAL A 94 5.90 17.29 9.62
C VAL A 94 7.04 16.47 9.00
N ASN A 95 7.15 15.19 9.32
CA ASN A 95 8.23 14.33 8.78
C ASN A 95 8.11 14.10 7.27
N ALA A 96 6.89 13.95 6.76
CA ALA A 96 6.64 13.86 5.32
C ALA A 96 7.11 15.13 4.59
N SER A 97 6.98 16.32 5.20
CA SER A 97 7.48 17.55 4.58
C SER A 97 9.01 17.55 4.41
N PHE A 98 9.75 17.03 5.41
CA PHE A 98 11.19 16.83 5.30
C PHE A 98 11.55 15.76 4.25
N LEU A 99 10.81 14.65 4.19
CA LEU A 99 11.02 13.62 3.16
C LEU A 99 10.78 14.17 1.75
N GLN A 100 9.74 14.99 1.57
CA GLN A 100 9.42 15.63 0.31
C GLN A 100 10.59 16.47 -0.21
N GLU A 101 11.14 17.31 0.67
CA GLU A 101 12.29 18.18 0.35
C GLU A 101 13.56 17.37 0.07
N THR A 102 13.90 16.43 0.95
CA THR A 102 15.18 15.73 0.92
C THR A 102 15.26 14.65 -0.16
N HIS A 103 14.13 14.03 -0.49
CA HIS A 103 14.07 12.95 -1.47
C HIS A 103 13.39 13.36 -2.78
N THR A 104 12.83 14.56 -2.90
CA THR A 104 12.14 14.99 -4.13
C THR A 104 11.03 13.99 -4.54
N VAL A 105 10.19 13.63 -3.59
CA VAL A 105 8.97 12.82 -3.82
C VAL A 105 7.75 13.73 -3.86
N SER A 106 6.62 13.25 -4.39
CA SER A 106 5.38 14.02 -4.28
C SER A 106 4.94 14.12 -2.80
N TRP A 107 4.09 15.09 -2.49
CA TRP A 107 3.55 15.25 -1.13
C TRP A 107 2.80 14.00 -0.64
N TRP A 108 1.97 13.41 -1.50
CA TRP A 108 1.19 12.22 -1.16
C TRP A 108 2.07 11.00 -0.97
N ASP A 109 3.07 10.83 -1.83
CA ASP A 109 4.07 9.77 -1.68
C ASP A 109 4.88 9.93 -0.38
N ALA A 110 5.23 11.16 -0.01
CA ALA A 110 5.97 11.43 1.22
C ALA A 110 5.19 10.99 2.47
N LEU A 111 3.88 11.22 2.49
CA LEU A 111 3.00 10.78 3.59
C LEU A 111 2.95 9.24 3.68
N ILE A 112 2.83 8.55 2.54
CA ILE A 112 2.84 7.08 2.49
C ILE A 112 4.19 6.52 2.95
N VAL A 113 5.29 7.10 2.48
CA VAL A 113 6.65 6.68 2.87
C VAL A 113 6.87 6.90 4.36
N GLU A 114 6.50 8.05 4.92
CA GLU A 114 6.65 8.32 6.35
C GLU A 114 5.83 7.33 7.19
N ALA A 115 4.57 7.09 6.82
CA ALA A 115 3.73 6.11 7.50
C ALA A 115 4.33 4.69 7.42
N ALA A 116 4.86 4.31 6.26
CA ALA A 116 5.52 3.02 6.06
C ALA A 116 6.77 2.88 6.95
N VAL A 117 7.65 3.88 6.97
CA VAL A 117 8.85 3.91 7.83
C VAL A 117 8.45 3.82 9.30
N ARG A 118 7.49 4.64 9.77
CA ARG A 118 7.02 4.63 11.16
C ARG A 118 6.36 3.31 11.57
N SER A 119 5.75 2.60 10.64
CA SER A 119 5.19 1.27 10.91
C SER A 119 6.25 0.19 11.14
N GLY A 120 7.54 0.50 10.91
CA GLY A 120 8.62 -0.48 10.92
C GLY A 120 8.56 -1.44 9.74
N ALA A 121 7.91 -1.04 8.64
CA ALA A 121 7.85 -1.86 7.45
C ALA A 121 9.23 -1.93 6.79
N LYS A 122 9.59 -3.14 6.37
CA LYS A 122 10.77 -3.38 5.54
C LYS A 122 10.47 -3.09 4.07
N TYR A 123 9.23 -3.32 3.66
CA TYR A 123 8.80 -3.17 2.26
C TYR A 123 7.60 -2.25 2.14
N LEU A 124 7.55 -1.47 1.06
CA LEU A 124 6.38 -0.68 0.65
C LEU A 124 5.91 -1.17 -0.72
N LEU A 125 4.70 -1.68 -0.81
CA LEU A 125 4.08 -2.04 -2.08
C LEU A 125 3.38 -0.83 -2.67
N SER A 126 3.87 -0.34 -3.80
CA SER A 126 3.29 0.81 -4.50
C SER A 126 3.60 0.71 -5.99
N GLU A 127 2.61 1.05 -6.83
CA GLU A 127 2.80 1.22 -8.27
C GLU A 127 3.41 2.60 -8.62
N ASP A 128 3.01 3.64 -7.88
CA ASP A 128 3.32 5.03 -8.16
C ASP A 128 4.75 5.42 -7.77
N LEU A 129 5.34 4.71 -6.79
CA LEU A 129 6.71 4.89 -6.36
C LEU A 129 7.70 4.03 -7.15
N GLN A 130 8.89 4.57 -7.41
CA GLN A 130 9.96 3.88 -8.12
C GLN A 130 10.38 2.58 -7.41
N HIS A 131 10.22 1.44 -8.09
CA HIS A 131 10.67 0.14 -7.59
C HIS A 131 12.18 0.15 -7.25
N GLY A 132 12.54 -0.48 -6.13
CA GLY A 132 13.92 -0.58 -5.63
C GLY A 132 14.40 0.66 -4.87
N ARG A 133 13.61 1.73 -4.83
CA ARG A 133 13.93 2.94 -4.06
C ARG A 133 13.91 2.65 -2.57
N LYS A 134 14.81 3.30 -1.82
CA LYS A 134 14.99 3.05 -0.37
C LYS A 134 14.83 4.31 0.47
N PHE A 135 14.24 4.16 1.64
CA PHE A 135 14.03 5.21 2.64
C PHE A 135 14.21 4.64 4.05
N ALA A 136 15.24 5.06 4.80
CA ALA A 136 15.40 4.68 6.21
C ALA A 136 15.12 3.18 6.54
N GLY A 137 15.62 2.25 5.72
CA GLY A 137 15.41 0.80 5.90
C GLY A 137 14.19 0.20 5.19
N LEU A 138 13.29 1.04 4.67
CA LEU A 138 12.18 0.68 3.78
C LEU A 138 12.68 0.54 2.34
N GLU A 139 12.21 -0.48 1.62
CA GLU A 139 12.42 -0.68 0.18
C GLU A 139 11.07 -0.70 -0.56
N VAL A 140 10.93 0.13 -1.59
CA VAL A 140 9.75 0.16 -2.45
C VAL A 140 9.78 -1.02 -3.41
N ARG A 141 8.66 -1.72 -3.53
CA ARG A 141 8.46 -2.84 -4.46
C ARG A 141 7.16 -2.67 -5.21
N ASN A 142 7.26 -2.38 -6.50
CA ASN A 142 6.13 -2.51 -7.41
C ASN A 142 5.93 -4.00 -7.75
N PRO A 143 4.82 -4.65 -7.36
CA PRO A 143 4.59 -6.07 -7.62
C PRO A 143 4.19 -6.38 -9.08
N PHE A 144 3.98 -5.36 -9.91
CA PHE A 144 3.44 -5.51 -11.26
C PHE A 144 4.52 -5.52 -12.36
N ILE A 145 5.81 -5.38 -12.02
CA ILE A 145 6.89 -5.18 -13.02
C ILE A 145 7.65 -6.44 -13.45
N ASP A 146 7.62 -7.52 -12.67
CA ASP A 146 8.50 -8.71 -12.87
C ASP A 146 7.85 -9.86 -13.65
N LEU A 147 6.75 -9.58 -14.35
CA LEU A 147 5.92 -10.61 -14.94
C LEU A 147 5.82 -10.39 -16.47
N PRO A 148 6.27 -11.36 -17.30
CA PRO A 148 6.28 -11.19 -18.75
C PRO A 148 4.85 -10.94 -19.24
N LYS A 149 4.66 -9.87 -20.02
CA LYS A 149 3.37 -9.45 -20.59
C LYS A 149 2.74 -10.54 -21.43
#